data_AF-A0A1C6U884-F1
#
_entry.id   AF-A0A1C6U884-F1
#
_cell.length_a   1.000
_cell.length_b   1.000
_cell.length_c   1.000
_cell.angle_alpha   90.00
_cell.angle_beta   90.00
_cell.angle_gamma   90.00
#
_symmetry.space_group_name_H-M   'P 1'
#
loop_
_entity.id
_entity.type
_entity.pdbx_description
1 polymer ?
#
loop_
_entity_poly.entity_id
_entity_poly.type
_entity_poly.pdbx_seq_one_letter_code
_entity_poly.pdbx_strand_id
1 'polypeptide(L)'
;MTAEETARRWLRLVVADAELSPHLVGVDLRRLGAHLAASLAAATDGVDVADPWAGLGLSEEQHRRVLDYLVGVLWAGDVPAERISRLRTGVGG
;
A
#
# COMPACT_ATOMS: atom_id res chain seq x y z
N MET A 1 -8.16 -7.94 10.31
CA MET A 1 -7.02 -8.19 9.41
C MET A 1 -5.78 -7.52 10.01
N THR A 2 -4.63 -8.19 10.06
CA THR A 2 -3.37 -7.58 10.55
C THR A 2 -2.70 -6.72 9.49
N ALA A 3 -1.81 -5.79 9.89
CA ALA A 3 -1.07 -4.94 8.94
C ALA A 3 -0.20 -5.77 7.97
N GLU A 4 0.41 -6.86 8.43
CA GLU A 4 1.18 -7.77 7.58
C GLU A 4 0.32 -8.50 6.56
N GLU A 5 -0.86 -8.99 6.95
CA GLU A 5 -1.78 -9.62 6.01
C GLU A 5 -2.31 -8.65 4.95
N THR A 6 -2.64 -7.42 5.38
CA THR A 6 -3.06 -6.34 4.48
C THR A 6 -1.95 -6.02 3.49
N ALA A 7 -0.72 -5.81 3.95
CA ALA A 7 0.45 -5.56 3.10
C ALA A 7 0.70 -6.69 2.10
N ARG A 8 0.61 -7.96 2.53
CA ARG A 8 0.79 -9.12 1.62
C ARG A 8 -0.32 -9.25 0.60
N ARG A 9 -1.57 -8.92 0.94
CA ARG A 9 -2.68 -8.92 -0.03
C ARG A 9 -2.54 -7.77 -1.02
N TRP A 10 -2.21 -6.58 -0.53
CA TRP A 10 -1.99 -5.39 -1.34
C TRP A 10 -0.85 -5.58 -2.33
N LEU A 11 0.32 -6.03 -1.85
CA LEU A 11 1.48 -6.29 -2.71
C LEU A 11 1.18 -7.32 -3.80
N ARG A 12 0.37 -8.35 -3.50
CA ARG A 12 -0.05 -9.34 -4.51
C ARG A 12 -0.91 -8.74 -5.62
N LEU A 13 -1.77 -7.76 -5.32
CA LEU A 13 -2.56 -7.08 -6.34
C LEU A 13 -1.67 -6.19 -7.22
N VAL A 14 -0.74 -5.46 -6.61
CA VAL A 14 0.22 -4.62 -7.34
C VAL A 14 1.11 -5.46 -8.27
N VAL A 15 1.62 -6.60 -7.78
CA VAL A 15 2.43 -7.54 -8.58
C VAL A 15 1.62 -8.24 -9.67
N ALA A 16 0.29 -8.34 -9.54
CA ALA A 16 -0.57 -8.92 -10.56
C ALA A 16 -0.98 -7.90 -11.64
N ASP A 17 -0.79 -6.60 -11.39
CA ASP A 17 -1.11 -5.54 -12.34
C ASP A 17 -0.01 -5.39 -13.40
N ALA A 18 -0.40 -5.48 -14.66
CA ALA A 18 0.53 -5.46 -15.79
C ALA A 18 1.22 -4.09 -16.01
N GLU A 19 0.61 -3.00 -15.56
CA GLU A 19 1.18 -1.65 -15.64
C GLU A 19 2.13 -1.34 -14.48
N LEU A 20 1.99 -2.02 -13.34
CA LEU A 20 2.81 -1.82 -12.14
C LEU A 20 3.95 -2.83 -12.01
N SER A 21 3.75 -4.06 -12.48
CA SER A 21 4.75 -5.13 -12.46
C SER A 21 6.12 -4.73 -13.03
N PRO A 22 6.22 -3.96 -14.14
CA PRO A 22 7.51 -3.53 -14.68
C PRO A 22 8.32 -2.66 -13.71
N HIS A 23 7.66 -1.88 -12.85
CA HIS A 23 8.31 -1.02 -11.86
C HIS A 23 8.85 -1.79 -10.66
N LEU A 24 8.43 -3.05 -10.49
CA LEU A 24 8.87 -3.93 -9.41
C LEU A 24 10.03 -4.84 -9.82
N VAL A 25 10.48 -4.77 -11.08
CA VAL A 25 11.62 -5.56 -11.55
C VAL A 25 12.89 -5.10 -10.82
N GLY A 26 13.54 -6.04 -10.13
CA GLY A 26 14.73 -5.76 -9.32
C GLY A 26 14.43 -5.25 -7.90
N VAL A 27 13.15 -5.08 -7.53
CA VAL A 27 12.74 -4.72 -6.18
C VAL A 27 12.66 -5.96 -5.29
N ASP A 28 13.22 -5.88 -4.09
CA ASP A 28 13.03 -6.91 -3.07
C ASP A 28 11.60 -6.85 -2.52
N LEU A 29 10.71 -7.67 -3.07
CA LEU A 29 9.30 -7.74 -2.68
C LEU A 29 9.10 -8.13 -1.20
N ARG A 30 10.04 -8.87 -0.59
CA ARG A 30 9.95 -9.21 0.83
C ARG A 30 10.23 -7.97 1.68
N ARG A 31 11.27 -7.23 1.33
CA ARG A 31 11.60 -5.96 2.00
C ARG A 31 10.51 -4.93 1.80
N LEU A 32 9.97 -4.82 0.58
CA LEU A 32 8.84 -3.94 0.28
C LEU A 32 7.60 -4.33 1.08
N GLY A 33 7.26 -5.62 1.14
CA GLY A 33 6.13 -6.10 1.95
C GLY A 33 6.28 -5.79 3.44
N ALA A 34 7.49 -5.91 3.99
CA ALA A 34 7.77 -5.54 5.38
C ALA A 34 7.67 -4.02 5.60
N HIS A 35 8.16 -3.21 4.66
CA HIS A 35 8.03 -1.76 4.70
C HIS A 35 6.56 -1.33 4.67
N LEU A 36 5.76 -1.89 3.75
CA LEU A 36 4.32 -1.63 3.67
C LEU A 36 3.59 -2.01 4.97
N ALA A 37 3.93 -3.15 5.59
CA ALA A 37 3.33 -3.56 6.86
C ALA A 37 3.67 -2.59 7.99
N ALA A 38 4.92 -2.13 8.08
CA ALA A 38 5.34 -1.12 9.06
C ALA A 38 4.62 0.22 8.82
N SER A 39 4.50 0.65 7.57
CA SER A 39 3.78 1.88 7.23
C SER A 39 2.30 1.80 7.57
N LEU A 40 1.64 0.67 7.29
CA LEU A 40 0.23 0.46 7.67
C LEU A 40 0.03 0.45 9.19
N ALA A 41 0.96 -0.12 9.95
CA ALA A 41 0.93 -0.07 11.41
C ALA A 41 1.06 1.37 11.91
N ALA A 42 2.09 2.09 11.46
CA ALA A 42 2.33 3.48 11.83
C ALA A 42 1.15 4.41 11.49
N ALA A 43 0.59 4.28 10.28
CA ALA A 43 -0.57 5.06 9.88
C ALA A 43 -1.83 4.72 10.69
N THR A 44 -1.95 3.49 11.21
CA THR A 44 -3.04 3.11 12.13
C THR A 44 -2.90 3.80 13.49
N ASP A 45 -1.66 4.04 13.94
CA ASP A 45 -1.31 4.82 15.13
C ASP A 45 -1.38 6.35 14.89
N GLY A 46 -1.77 6.79 13.69
CA GLY A 46 -1.89 8.21 13.33
C GLY A 46 -0.56 8.89 13.06
N VAL A 47 0.50 8.12 12.85
CA VAL A 47 1.82 8.62 12.44
C VAL A 47 1.79 8.85 10.93
N ASP A 48 2.24 10.03 10.50
CA ASP A 48 2.43 10.35 9.09
C ASP A 48 3.59 9.51 8.53
N VAL A 49 3.37 8.85 7.39
CA VAL A 49 4.32 7.90 6.85
C VAL A 49 4.71 8.33 5.45
N ALA A 50 6.01 8.38 5.19
CA ALA A 50 6.51 8.59 3.84
C ALA A 50 5.91 7.56 2.88
N ASP A 51 5.50 8.02 1.69
CA ASP A 51 4.91 7.15 0.68
C ASP A 51 5.81 5.94 0.39
N PRO A 52 5.36 4.71 0.68
CA PRO A 52 6.20 3.52 0.59
C PRO A 52 6.49 3.10 -0.86
N TRP A 53 5.89 3.79 -1.84
CA TRP A 53 6.10 3.59 -3.27
C TRP A 53 7.00 4.67 -3.89
N ALA A 54 7.39 5.68 -3.11
CA ALA A 54 8.25 6.76 -3.54
C ALA A 54 9.59 6.21 -4.05
N GLY A 55 10.04 6.72 -5.20
CA GLY A 55 11.30 6.30 -5.82
C GLY A 55 11.20 5.11 -6.79
N LEU A 56 10.02 4.51 -6.97
CA LEU A 56 9.79 3.47 -8.00
C LEU A 56 9.48 4.03 -9.39
N GLY A 57 9.49 5.37 -9.54
CA GLY A 57 9.20 6.05 -10.80
C GLY A 57 7.75 5.85 -11.28
N LEU A 58 6.81 5.66 -10.34
CA LEU A 58 5.39 5.57 -10.67
C LEU A 58 4.86 6.94 -11.12
N SER A 59 4.04 6.92 -12.17
CA SER A 59 3.22 8.06 -12.56
C SER A 59 2.10 8.29 -11.54
N GLU A 60 1.52 9.50 -11.50
CA GLU A 60 0.40 9.79 -10.59
C GLU A 60 -0.79 8.84 -10.77
N GLU A 61 -1.07 8.39 -12.00
CA GLU A 61 -2.15 7.44 -12.28
C GLU A 61 -1.84 6.04 -11.74
N GLN A 62 -0.60 5.58 -11.87
CA GLN A 62 -0.12 4.33 -11.31
C GLN A 62 -0.14 4.37 -9.78
N HIS A 63 0.28 5.49 -9.19
CA HIS A 63 0.23 5.71 -7.75
C HIS A 63 -1.21 5.69 -7.22
N ARG A 64 -2.14 6.33 -7.94
CA ARG A 64 -3.57 6.28 -7.63
C ARG A 64 -4.11 4.85 -7.69
N ARG A 65 -3.71 4.06 -8.68
CA ARG A 65 -4.13 2.65 -8.77
C ARG A 65 -3.58 1.80 -7.62
N VAL A 66 -2.32 2.00 -7.25
CA VAL A 66 -1.72 1.36 -6.08
C VAL A 66 -2.52 1.65 -4.81
N LEU A 67 -2.93 2.90 -4.60
CA LEU A 67 -3.77 3.30 -3.46
C LEU A 67 -5.18 2.71 -3.55
N ASP A 68 -5.76 2.60 -4.75
CA ASP A 68 -7.07 1.96 -4.95
C ASP A 68 -7.06 0.48 -4.53
N TYR A 69 -5.99 -0.26 -4.87
CA TYR A 69 -5.81 -1.63 -4.39
C TYR A 69 -5.71 -1.73 -2.86
N LEU A 70 -5.07 -0.77 -2.19
CA LEU A 70 -5.04 -0.73 -0.73
C LEU A 70 -6.46 -0.57 -0.17
N VAL A 71 -7.24 0.36 -0.72
CA VAL A 71 -8.64 0.58 -0.31
C VAL A 71 -9.46 -0.69 -0.50
N GLY A 72 -9.34 -1.35 -1.65
CA GLY A 72 -10.04 -2.62 -1.91
C GLY A 72 -9.70 -3.72 -0.91
N VAL A 73 -8.42 -3.86 -0.52
CA VAL A 73 -8.00 -4.83 0.50
C VAL A 73 -8.55 -4.49 1.89
N LEU A 74 -8.54 -3.21 2.26
CA LEU A 74 -9.08 -2.76 3.55
C LEU A 74 -10.60 -2.96 3.64
N TRP A 75 -11.33 -2.68 2.56
CA TRP A 75 -12.77 -2.97 2.45
C TRP A 75 -13.06 -4.47 2.57
N ALA A 76 -12.30 -5.32 1.87
CA ALA A 76 -12.43 -6.77 1.98
C ALA A 76 -12.08 -7.30 3.39
N GLY A 77 -11.38 -6.49 4.20
CA GLY A 77 -11.03 -6.80 5.57
C GLY A 77 -11.97 -6.27 6.63
N ASP A 78 -13.12 -5.73 6.22
CA ASP A 78 -14.12 -5.10 7.09
C ASP A 78 -13.54 -3.94 7.93
N VAL A 79 -12.51 -3.27 7.41
CA VAL A 79 -11.91 -2.12 8.08
C VAL A 79 -12.88 -0.93 7.94
N PRO A 80 -13.25 -0.25 9.03
CA PRO A 80 -14.21 0.85 8.98
C PRO A 80 -13.68 2.00 8.10
N ALA A 81 -14.56 2.58 7.29
CA ALA A 81 -14.23 3.60 6.29
C ALA A 81 -13.47 4.82 6.85
N GLU A 82 -13.74 5.21 8.11
CA GLU A 82 -12.99 6.29 8.77
C GLU A 82 -11.51 5.97 8.98
N ARG A 83 -11.18 4.70 9.26
CA ARG A 83 -9.80 4.23 9.38
C ARG A 83 -9.15 4.15 8.00
N ILE A 84 -9.90 3.82 6.95
CA ILE A 84 -9.43 3.83 5.56
C ILE A 84 -9.07 5.25 5.11
N SER A 85 -9.91 6.24 5.41
CA SER A 85 -9.62 7.65 5.08
C SER A 85 -8.35 8.14 5.77
N ARG A 86 -8.14 7.79 7.04
CA ARG A 86 -6.89 8.12 7.77
C ARG A 86 -5.66 7.47 7.15
N LEU A 87 -5.73 6.18 6.80
CA LEU A 87 -4.64 5.46 6.16
C LEU A 87 -4.31 6.05 4.78
N ARG A 88 -5.32 6.47 4.00
CA ARG A 88 -5.10 7.09 2.70
C ARG A 88 -4.37 8.43 2.80
N THR A 89 -4.71 9.26 3.79
CA THR A 89 -4.00 10.52 4.02
C THR A 89 -2.57 10.28 4.51
N GLY A 90 -2.36 9.33 5.43
CA GLY A 90 -1.04 9.09 6.01
C GLY A 90 -0.07 8.26 5.16
N VAL A 91 -0.54 7.57 4.10
CA VAL A 91 0.30 6.75 3.19
C VAL A 91 0.47 7.40 1.81
N GLY A 92 -0.43 8.32 1.42
CA GLY A 92 -0.38 9.01 0.12
C GLY A 92 -0.03 10.50 0.20
N GLY A 93 0.48 10.96 1.35
CA GLY A 93 0.92 12.34 1.59
C GLY A 93 2.29 12.65 1.01
#